data_AF-A0A8S2T2Z5-F1
#
_entry.id   AF-A0A8S2T2Z5-F1
#
_cell.length_a   1.000
_cell.length_b   1.000
_cell.length_c   1.000
_cell.angle_alpha   90.00
_cell.angle_beta   90.00
_cell.angle_gamma   90.00
#
_symmetry.space_group_name_H-M   'P 1'
#
loop_
_entity.id
_entity.type
_entity.pdbx_description
1 polymer ?
#
loop_
_entity_poly.entity_id
_entity_poly.type
_entity_poly.pdbx_seq_one_letter_code
_entity_poly.pdbx_strand_id
1 'polypeptide(L)'
;DFNLKYYHIDRVGRIVSGPHSYAGDFREGSAVIRSSIDGLFRAIDENGDFLHSSSKTTSFFDLDIYHKGLARARDENGWFFIDRAGVDIG
;
A
#
# COMPACT_ATOMS: atom_id res chain seq x y z
N ASP A 1 25.03 8.53 -2.42
CA ASP A 1 23.69 8.60 -1.80
C ASP A 1 22.64 7.99 -2.72
N PHE A 2 22.30 6.72 -2.52
CA PHE A 2 21.20 6.08 -3.25
C PHE A 2 20.05 5.77 -2.29
N ASN A 3 19.56 6.79 -1.58
CA ASN A 3 18.24 6.70 -0.96
C ASN A 3 17.20 6.88 -2.08
N LEU A 4 16.99 5.82 -2.87
CA LEU A 4 15.99 5.80 -3.91
C LEU A 4 14.63 6.09 -3.28
N LYS A 5 14.02 7.18 -3.72
CA LYS A 5 12.68 7.59 -3.31
C LYS A 5 11.78 7.47 -4.53
N TYR A 6 10.69 6.75 -4.35
CA TYR A 6 9.69 6.56 -5.38
C TYR A 6 8.51 7.48 -5.13
N TYR A 7 7.90 7.94 -6.23
CA TYR A 7 6.71 8.77 -6.23
C TYR A 7 5.74 8.24 -7.28
N HIS A 8 4.45 8.26 -6.97
CA HIS A 8 3.40 8.15 -7.96
C HIS A 8 3.07 9.53 -8.50
N ILE A 9 2.86 9.62 -9.81
CA ILE A 9 2.47 10.85 -10.51
C ILE A 9 1.18 10.63 -11.29
N ASP A 10 0.41 11.70 -11.47
CA ASP A 10 -0.76 11.69 -12.33
C ASP A 10 -0.38 11.81 -13.82
N ARG A 11 -1.38 11.75 -14.70
CA ARG A 11 -1.19 11.83 -16.17
C ARG A 11 -0.65 13.18 -16.66
N VAL A 12 -0.72 14.22 -15.83
CA VAL A 12 -0.19 15.55 -16.15
C VAL A 12 1.15 15.82 -15.45
N GLY A 13 1.72 14.80 -14.78
CA GLY A 13 3.05 14.84 -14.18
C GLY A 13 3.09 15.40 -12.75
N ARG A 14 1.95 15.58 -12.07
CA ARG A 14 1.92 16.04 -10.68
C ARG A 14 2.15 14.87 -9.74
N ILE A 15 2.86 15.11 -8.65
CA ILE A 15 3.05 14.09 -7.59
C ILE A 15 1.72 13.85 -6.88
N VAL A 16 1.35 12.59 -6.79
CA VAL A 16 0.13 12.09 -6.13
C VAL A 16 0.48 11.46 -4.78
N SER A 17 1.56 10.68 -4.73
CA SER A 17 1.97 10.00 -3.50
C SER A 17 3.48 9.84 -3.42
N GLY A 18 4.05 10.00 -2.22
CA GLY A 18 5.48 9.84 -1.95
C GLY A 18 6.07 10.98 -1.08
N PRO A 19 7.35 10.89 -0.71
CA PRO A 19 8.31 9.86 -1.10
C PRO A 19 8.08 8.52 -0.37
N HIS A 20 8.27 7.44 -1.12
CA HIS A 20 8.24 6.08 -0.58
C HIS A 20 9.58 5.37 -0.79
N SER A 21 9.87 4.39 0.08
CA SER A 21 11.03 3.49 -0.09
C SER A 21 10.74 2.38 -1.12
N TYR A 22 9.46 2.14 -1.41
CA TYR A 22 8.97 1.28 -2.48
C TYR A 22 7.60 1.80 -2.93
N ALA A 23 7.34 1.75 -4.23
CA ALA A 23 6.06 2.08 -4.84
C ALA A 23 5.72 1.00 -5.88
N GLY A 24 4.67 0.24 -5.64
CA GLY A 24 4.16 -0.76 -6.58
C GLY A 24 3.28 -0.15 -7.68
N ASP A 25 3.01 -0.95 -8.70
CA ASP A 25 2.13 -0.56 -9.80
C ASP A 25 0.67 -0.44 -9.34
N PHE A 26 -0.06 0.49 -9.97
CA PHE A 26 -1.51 0.53 -9.80
C PHE A 26 -2.17 -0.67 -10.47
N ARG A 27 -2.93 -1.43 -9.69
CA ARG A 27 -3.74 -2.56 -10.14
C ARG A 27 -5.08 -2.55 -9.41
N GLU A 28 -6.16 -2.80 -10.15
CA GLU A 28 -7.50 -2.89 -9.57
C GLU A 28 -7.93 -1.63 -8.77
N GLY A 29 -7.38 -0.46 -9.10
CA GLY A 29 -7.69 0.82 -8.45
C GLY A 29 -6.86 1.14 -7.20
N SER A 30 -5.79 0.36 -6.94
CA SER A 30 -4.93 0.57 -5.78
C SER A 30 -3.45 0.31 -6.10
N ALA A 31 -2.54 0.87 -5.31
CA ALA A 31 -1.13 0.52 -5.31
C ALA A 31 -0.65 0.23 -3.88
N VAL A 32 0.38 -0.61 -3.75
CA VAL A 32 1.06 -0.83 -2.47
C VAL A 32 2.31 0.04 -2.39
N ILE A 33 2.49 0.73 -1.27
CA ILE A 33 3.67 1.53 -0.98
C ILE A 33 4.36 1.03 0.28
N ARG A 34 5.65 1.32 0.42
CA ARG A 34 6.38 1.17 1.68
C ARG A 34 6.88 2.54 2.14
N SER A 35 6.37 3.00 3.27
CA SER A 35 6.73 4.29 3.84
C SER A 35 8.22 4.37 4.15
N SER A 36 8.86 5.49 3.80
CA SER A 36 10.27 5.75 4.14
C SER A 36 10.47 6.14 5.61
N ILE A 37 9.40 6.33 6.39
CA ILE A 37 9.46 6.82 7.77
C ILE A 37 9.50 5.65 8.75
N ASP A 38 8.54 4.73 8.63
CA ASP A 38 8.34 3.58 9.52
C ASP A 38 8.64 2.24 8.86
N GLY A 39 8.86 2.21 7.54
CA GLY A 39 9.14 0.98 6.80
C GLY A 39 7.94 0.04 6.66
N LEU A 40 6.73 0.51 6.97
CA LEU A 40 5.50 -0.27 6.85
C LEU A 40 4.84 -0.13 5.49
N PHE A 41 4.15 -1.18 5.09
CA PHE A 41 3.40 -1.25 3.84
C PHE A 41 1.96 -0.80 4.04
N ARG A 42 1.44 -0.06 3.05
CA ARG A 42 0.05 0.42 3.00
C ARG A 42 -0.47 0.34 1.57
N ALA A 43 -1.78 0.24 1.41
CA ALA A 43 -2.42 0.42 0.11
C ALA A 43 -2.91 1.86 -0.03
N ILE A 44 -2.76 2.42 -1.22
CA ILE A 44 -3.27 3.75 -1.59
C ILE A 44 -4.20 3.64 -2.79
N ASP A 45 -5.13 4.59 -2.91
CA ASP A 45 -5.93 4.80 -4.13
C ASP A 45 -5.16 5.63 -5.17
N GLU A 46 -5.81 5.90 -6.31
CA GLU A 46 -5.24 6.69 -7.41
C GLU A 46 -5.02 8.18 -7.10
N ASN A 47 -5.58 8.68 -6.00
CA ASN A 47 -5.34 10.02 -5.47
C ASN A 47 -4.21 10.05 -4.42
N GLY A 48 -3.67 8.88 -4.07
CA GLY A 48 -2.62 8.73 -3.07
C GLY A 48 -3.14 8.61 -1.64
N ASP A 49 -4.46 8.53 -1.46
CA ASP A 49 -5.11 8.40 -0.16
C ASP A 49 -4.99 6.95 0.33
N PHE A 50 -4.72 6.77 1.63
CA PHE A 50 -4.63 5.42 2.20
C PHE A 50 -5.99 4.73 2.16
N LEU A 51 -5.99 3.52 1.60
CA LEU A 51 -7.11 2.62 1.73
C LEU A 51 -7.21 2.14 3.18
N HIS A 52 -8.45 1.96 3.64
CA HIS A 52 -8.80 1.38 4.95
C HIS A 52 -8.46 2.27 6.13
N SER A 53 -8.37 3.59 5.96
CA SER A 53 -8.07 4.54 7.05
C SER A 53 -8.96 4.41 8.30
N SER A 54 -10.14 3.79 8.18
CA SER A 54 -11.07 3.49 9.28
C SER A 54 -10.93 2.08 9.88
N SER A 55 -10.15 1.19 9.29
CA SER A 55 -9.91 -0.16 9.81
C SER A 55 -8.89 -0.12 10.96
N LYS A 56 -9.00 -1.09 11.87
CA LYS A 56 -8.10 -1.22 13.03
C LYS A 56 -6.63 -1.44 12.61
N THR A 57 -6.40 -1.91 11.39
CA THR A 57 -5.08 -2.15 10.81
C THR A 57 -5.01 -1.52 9.41
N THR A 58 -4.17 -0.49 9.27
CA THR A 58 -3.99 0.25 8.00
C THR A 58 -2.58 0.12 7.44
N SER A 59 -1.70 -0.56 8.17
CA SER A 59 -0.29 -0.72 7.85
C SER A 59 0.21 -2.09 8.27
N PHE A 60 1.09 -2.67 7.46
CA PHE A 60 1.55 -4.04 7.60
C PHE A 60 3.08 -4.12 7.53
N PHE A 61 3.67 -5.17 8.08
CA PHE A 61 5.09 -5.47 7.87
C PHE A 61 5.37 -5.93 6.44
N ASP A 62 4.37 -6.50 5.77
CA ASP A 62 4.40 -6.85 4.36
C ASP A 62 2.97 -6.84 3.79
N LEU A 63 2.83 -6.49 2.51
CA LEU A 63 1.54 -6.41 1.83
C LEU A 63 1.72 -6.69 0.34
N ASP A 64 1.07 -7.72 -0.16
CA ASP A 64 1.02 -8.02 -1.59
C ASP A 64 0.04 -7.07 -2.32
N ILE A 65 0.29 -6.82 -3.61
CA ILE A 65 -0.67 -6.08 -4.46
C ILE A 65 -1.95 -6.90 -4.58
N TYR A 66 -3.11 -6.21 -4.54
CA TYR A 66 -4.41 -6.86 -4.71
C TYR A 66 -4.51 -7.61 -6.05
N HIS A 67 -4.98 -8.85 -5.96
CA HIS A 67 -5.25 -9.71 -7.11
C HIS A 67 -6.57 -10.43 -6.90
N LYS A 68 -7.54 -10.20 -7.80
CA LYS A 68 -8.92 -10.70 -7.67
C LYS A 68 -9.57 -10.25 -6.35
N GLY A 69 -9.28 -9.02 -5.93
CA GLY A 69 -9.86 -8.42 -4.72
C GLY A 69 -9.29 -8.89 -3.38
N LEU A 70 -8.24 -9.72 -3.39
CA LEU A 70 -7.56 -10.18 -2.17
C LEU A 70 -6.08 -9.78 -2.20
N ALA A 71 -5.53 -9.54 -1.02
CA ALA A 71 -4.10 -9.36 -0.81
C ALA A 71 -3.66 -10.20 0.39
N ARG A 72 -2.42 -10.67 0.37
CA ARG A 72 -1.81 -11.28 1.55
C ARG A 72 -1.08 -10.20 2.32
N ALA A 73 -1.26 -10.19 3.63
CA ALA A 73 -0.72 -9.19 4.54
C ALA A 73 0.02 -9.87 5.70
N ARG A 74 0.97 -9.15 6.30
CA ARG A 74 1.71 -9.62 7.48
C ARG A 74 1.70 -8.62 8.62
N ASP A 75 1.36 -9.09 9.80
CA ASP A 75 1.50 -8.34 11.06
C ASP A 75 2.37 -9.11 12.07
N GLU A 76 2.26 -8.77 13.35
CA GLU A 76 2.97 -9.44 14.44
C GLU A 76 2.51 -10.90 14.69
N ASN A 77 1.30 -11.26 14.28
CA ASN A 77 0.71 -12.58 14.45
C ASN A 77 1.01 -13.51 13.25
N GLY A 78 1.50 -12.96 12.15
CA GLY A 78 1.95 -13.72 10.98
C GLY A 78 1.26 -13.28 9.71
N TRP A 79 1.08 -14.23 8.78
CA TRP A 79 0.48 -13.99 7.47
C TRP A 79 -1.01 -14.32 7.48
N PHE A 80 -1.79 -13.45 6.86
CA PHE A 80 -3.23 -13.59 6.67
C PHE A 80 -3.64 -12.97 5.33
N PHE A 81 -4.90 -13.16 4.93
CA PHE A 81 -5.44 -12.52 3.73
C PHE A 81 -6.41 -11.42 4.10
N ILE A 82 -6.39 -10.33 3.34
CA ILE A 82 -7.34 -9.23 3.46
C ILE A 82 -8.11 -9.02 2.16
N ASP A 83 -9.35 -8.58 2.29
CA ASP A 83 -10.15 -8.08 1.18
C ASP A 83 -9.83 -6.61 0.83
N ARG A 84 -10.50 -6.08 -0.20
CA ARG A 84 -10.37 -4.67 -0.60
C ARG A 84 -10.94 -3.66 0.40
N ALA A 85 -11.46 -4.06 1.54
CA ALA A 85 -11.78 -3.19 2.67
C ALA A 85 -10.73 -3.30 3.79
N GLY A 86 -9.68 -4.09 3.58
CA GLY A 86 -8.63 -4.34 4.55
C GLY A 86 -9.08 -5.24 5.69
N VAL A 87 -10.17 -5.98 5.50
CA VAL A 87 -10.73 -6.90 6.49
C VAL A 87 -10.07 -8.25 6.30
N ASP A 88 -9.56 -8.80 7.40
CA ASP A 88 -9.04 -10.17 7.45
C ASP A 88 -10.13 -11.17 7.07
N ILE A 89 -9.80 -12.08 6.16
CA ILE A 89 -10.71 -13.12 5.67
C ILE A 89 -10.41 -14.52 6.24
N GLY A 90 -9.40 -14.68 7.11
CA GLY A 90 -9.16 -15.89 7.91
C GLY A 90 -7.76 -16.48 7.86
#